data_AF-A0A0E9QAR8-F1
#
_entry.id   AF-A0A0E9QAR8-F1
#
_cell.length_a   1.000
_cell.length_b   1.000
_cell.length_c   1.000
_cell.angle_alpha   90.00
_cell.angle_beta   90.00
_cell.angle_gamma   90.00
#
_symmetry.space_group_name_H-M   'P 1'
#
loop_
_entity.id
_entity.type
_entity.pdbx_description
1 polymer ?
#
loop_
_entity_poly.entity_id
_entity_poly.type
_entity_poly.pdbx_seq_one_letter_code
_entity_poly.pdbx_strand_id
1 'polypeptide(L)'
;MNHSIFTAVLLGAICVLFKAQAHIDIYLKACQTNDTAPEDEEQLDGDEMLYSDFKNKKVVITLPDFAQKFEAPGWYEHALANHVTCI
;
A
#
# COMPACT_ATOMS: atom_id res chain seq x y z
N MET A 1 21.00 28.62 -34.84
CA MET A 1 20.59 28.09 -33.53
C MET A 1 21.24 26.72 -33.36
N ASN A 2 22.09 26.52 -32.36
CA ASN A 2 23.00 25.38 -32.30
C ASN A 2 22.25 24.11 -31.84
N HIS A 3 22.20 23.07 -32.67
CA HIS A 3 21.45 21.82 -32.40
C HIS A 3 21.82 21.20 -31.05
N SER A 4 23.09 21.27 -30.67
CA SER A 4 23.62 20.73 -29.41
C SER A 4 23.04 21.40 -28.17
N ILE A 5 22.65 22.67 -28.27
CA ILE A 5 22.03 23.42 -27.17
C ILE A 5 20.57 22.96 -27.00
N PHE A 6 19.85 22.77 -28.10
CA PHE A 6 18.48 22.26 -28.06
C PHE A 6 18.41 20.85 -27.47
N THR A 7 19.32 19.96 -27.89
CA THR A 7 19.36 18.59 -27.35
C THR A 7 19.67 18.59 -25.86
N ALA A 8 20.62 19.41 -25.40
CA ALA A 8 20.98 19.51 -23.98
C ALA A 8 19.81 20.05 -23.14
N VAL A 9 19.09 21.05 -23.63
CA VAL A 9 17.90 21.60 -22.95
C VAL A 9 16.77 20.57 -22.89
N LEU A 10 16.54 19.81 -23.97
CA LEU A 10 15.49 18.77 -23.98
C LEU A 10 15.80 17.64 -22.99
N LEU A 11 17.04 17.14 -22.98
CA LEU A 11 17.47 16.11 -22.03
C LEU A 11 17.40 16.60 -20.58
N GLY A 12 17.82 17.84 -20.32
CA GLY A 12 17.67 18.46 -19.00
C GLY A 12 16.21 18.55 -18.56
N ALA A 13 15.31 18.98 -19.44
CA ALA A 13 13.88 19.05 -19.16
C ALA A 13 13.30 17.66 -18.87
N ILE A 14 13.65 16.66 -19.68
CA ILE A 14 13.24 15.27 -19.50
C ILE A 14 13.72 14.72 -18.13
N CYS A 15 14.98 14.96 -17.75
CA CYS A 15 15.50 14.54 -16.45
C CYS A 15 14.80 15.22 -15.26
N VAL A 16 14.37 16.47 -15.40
CA VAL A 16 13.61 17.19 -14.36
C VAL A 16 12.16 16.70 -14.28
N LEU A 17 11.61 16.20 -15.39
CA LEU A 17 10.25 15.63 -15.49
C LEU A 17 10.18 14.19 -14.96
N PHE A 18 11.26 13.40 -15.07
CA PHE A 18 11.38 12.06 -14.50
C PHE A 18 11.70 12.07 -12.99
N LYS A 19 10.95 12.82 -12.19
CA LYS A 19 10.99 12.60 -10.75
C LYS A 19 10.30 11.27 -10.46
N ALA A 20 11.02 10.35 -9.81
CA ALA A 20 10.39 9.17 -9.24
C ALA A 20 9.30 9.66 -8.26
N GLN A 21 8.05 9.30 -8.54
CA GLN A 21 6.98 9.55 -7.60
C GLN A 21 7.12 8.52 -6.47
N ALA A 22 7.34 9.00 -5.25
CA ALA A 22 7.33 8.13 -4.09
C ALA A 22 5.88 7.69 -3.86
N HIS A 23 5.65 6.38 -3.83
CA HIS A 23 4.41 5.80 -3.38
C HIS A 23 4.40 5.70 -1.85
N ILE A 24 3.22 5.72 -1.25
CA ILE A 24 3.05 5.66 0.20
C ILE A 24 2.39 4.33 0.55
N ASP A 25 3.14 3.49 1.26
CA ASP A 25 2.59 2.31 1.91
C ASP A 25 2.01 2.69 3.28
N ILE A 26 0.78 2.27 3.56
CA ILE A 26 0.07 2.55 4.81
C ILE A 26 -0.35 1.23 5.43
N TYR A 27 0.04 1.02 6.69
CA TYR A 27 -0.40 -0.11 7.51
C TYR A 27 -1.27 0.44 8.64
N LEU A 28 -2.58 0.16 8.61
CA LEU A 28 -3.50 0.58 9.67
C LEU A 28 -3.81 -0.61 10.56
N LYS A 29 -3.72 -0.37 11.87
CA LYS A 29 -4.18 -1.28 12.92
C LYS A 29 -5.00 -0.44 13.87
N ALA A 30 -6.27 -0.78 14.01
CA ALA A 30 -7.18 -0.03 14.88
C ALA A 30 -8.05 -0.98 15.69
N CYS A 31 -8.41 -0.53 16.89
CA CYS A 31 -9.35 -1.22 17.76
C CYS A 31 -10.20 -0.18 18.48
N GLN A 32 -11.43 -0.58 18.79
CA GLN A 32 -12.30 0.16 19.67
C GLN A 32 -12.13 -0.35 21.11
N THR A 33 -12.24 0.54 22.11
CA THR A 33 -12.29 0.11 23.52
C THR A 33 -13.40 -0.94 23.72
N ASN A 34 -13.04 -2.08 24.30
CA ASN A 34 -13.86 -3.31 24.40
C ASN A 34 -13.97 -4.17 23.12
N ASP A 35 -13.09 -3.96 22.16
CA ASP A 35 -12.71 -4.93 21.12
C ASP A 35 -13.83 -5.41 20.19
N THR A 36 -14.82 -4.56 19.96
CA THR A 36 -16.01 -4.94 19.17
C THR A 36 -15.80 -4.80 17.66
N ALA A 37 -14.71 -4.15 17.23
CA ALA A 37 -14.40 -3.90 15.82
C ALA A 37 -12.87 -3.75 15.63
N PRO A 38 -12.11 -4.86 15.60
CA PRO A 38 -10.71 -4.83 15.22
C PRO A 38 -10.54 -4.62 13.71
N GLU A 39 -9.57 -3.79 13.34
CA GLU A 39 -9.21 -3.48 11.96
C GLU A 39 -7.70 -3.68 11.77
N ASP A 40 -7.30 -4.34 10.68
CA ASP A 40 -5.91 -4.52 10.25
C ASP A 40 -5.91 -4.58 8.71
N GLU A 41 -5.28 -3.59 8.07
CA GLU A 41 -5.30 -3.38 6.62
C GLU A 41 -3.95 -2.86 6.08
N GLU A 42 -3.71 -3.09 4.80
CA GLU A 42 -2.60 -2.52 4.02
C GLU A 42 -3.16 -1.69 2.87
N GLN A 43 -2.63 -0.49 2.67
CA GLN A 43 -3.02 0.40 1.58
C GLN A 43 -1.79 0.90 0.79
N LEU A 44 -2.00 1.20 -0.48
CA LEU A 44 -1.03 1.86 -1.36
C LEU A 44 -1.63 3.16 -1.88
N ASP A 45 -0.97 4.28 -1.59
CA ASP A 45 -1.44 5.63 -1.93
C ASP A 45 -2.85 5.97 -1.41
N GLY A 46 -3.30 5.27 -0.36
CA GLY A 46 -4.62 5.42 0.24
C GLY A 46 -5.70 4.47 -0.31
N ASP A 47 -5.38 3.66 -1.31
CA ASP A 47 -6.26 2.59 -1.80
C ASP A 47 -5.97 1.28 -1.03
N GLU A 48 -7.01 0.70 -0.43
CA GLU A 48 -6.92 -0.56 0.30
C GLU A 48 -6.49 -1.71 -0.65
N MET A 49 -5.43 -2.42 -0.25
CA MET A 49 -4.92 -3.59 -0.96
C MET A 49 -5.45 -4.89 -0.36
N LEU A 50 -5.57 -4.92 0.97
CA LEU A 50 -6.11 -6.03 1.73
C LEU A 50 -6.63 -5.56 3.09
N TYR A 51 -7.53 -6.35 3.67
CA TYR A 51 -7.89 -6.28 5.08
C TYR A 51 -8.02 -7.67 5.71
N SER A 52 -7.87 -7.71 7.04
CA SER A 52 -8.06 -8.91 7.84
C SER A 52 -9.52 -9.07 8.25
N ASP A 53 -10.23 -10.03 7.68
CA ASP A 53 -11.59 -10.39 8.08
C ASP A 53 -11.54 -11.27 9.34
N PHE A 54 -11.56 -10.63 10.51
CA PHE A 54 -11.53 -11.31 11.81
C PHE A 54 -12.74 -12.23 12.04
N LYS A 55 -13.88 -11.94 11.42
CA LYS A 55 -15.10 -12.75 11.55
C LYS A 55 -14.97 -14.08 10.82
N ASN A 56 -14.46 -14.06 9.59
CA ASN A 56 -14.29 -15.25 8.75
C ASN A 56 -12.87 -15.86 8.82
N LYS A 57 -11.99 -15.27 9.63
CA LYS A 57 -10.63 -15.72 9.91
C LYS A 57 -9.76 -15.86 8.66
N LYS A 58 -9.76 -14.82 7.83
CA LYS A 58 -9.03 -14.82 6.55
C LYS A 58 -8.57 -13.42 6.19
N VAL A 59 -7.63 -13.36 5.25
CA VAL A 59 -7.29 -12.12 4.54
C VAL A 59 -8.23 -11.97 3.35
N VAL A 60 -8.69 -10.76 3.09
CA VAL A 60 -9.41 -10.41 1.87
C VAL A 60 -8.53 -9.46 1.08
N ILE A 61 -8.15 -9.87 -0.13
CA ILE A 61 -7.43 -9.02 -1.08
C ILE A 61 -8.49 -8.26 -1.89
N THR A 62 -8.36 -6.94 -1.92
CA THR A 62 -9.30 -6.02 -2.60
C THR A 62 -8.74 -5.46 -3.90
N LEU A 63 -7.48 -5.78 -4.20
CA LEU A 63 -6.85 -5.41 -5.45
C LEU A 63 -7.62 -5.95 -6.67
N PRO A 64 -7.62 -5.23 -7.80
CA PRO A 64 -8.23 -5.69 -9.04
C PRO A 64 -7.60 -6.99 -9.57
N ASP A 65 -8.38 -7.74 -10.36
CA ASP A 65 -7.97 -9.00 -10.98
C ASP A 65 -6.74 -8.90 -11.90
N PHE A 66 -6.26 -7.72 -12.28
CA PHE A 66 -5.00 -7.60 -13.04
C PHE A 66 -3.76 -7.66 -12.13
N ALA A 67 -3.91 -7.48 -10.83
CA ALA A 67 -2.84 -7.50 -9.83
C ALA A 67 -2.55 -8.90 -9.25
N GLN A 68 -2.84 -9.96 -10.02
CA GLN A 68 -2.87 -11.39 -9.59
C GLN A 68 -1.61 -11.92 -8.89
N LYS A 69 -0.49 -11.18 -8.92
CA LYS A 69 0.76 -11.58 -8.28
C LYS A 69 0.85 -11.17 -6.81
N PHE A 70 -0.11 -10.38 -6.32
CA PHE A 70 -0.12 -9.98 -4.92
C PHE A 70 -0.70 -11.10 -4.06
N GLU A 71 0.10 -11.58 -3.12
CA GLU A 71 -0.29 -12.57 -2.12
C GLU A 71 0.18 -12.09 -0.75
N ALA A 72 -0.60 -12.38 0.29
CA ALA A 72 -0.29 -12.01 1.67
C ALA A 72 -0.29 -13.25 2.60
N PRO A 73 0.59 -14.25 2.35
CA PRO A 73 0.65 -15.44 3.18
C PRO A 73 1.09 -15.09 4.61
N GLY A 74 0.40 -15.63 5.61
CA GLY A 74 0.72 -15.40 7.03
C GLY A 74 0.21 -14.07 7.59
N TRP A 75 -0.47 -13.24 6.78
CA TRP A 75 -0.94 -11.93 7.22
C TRP A 75 -2.02 -12.03 8.29
N TYR A 76 -2.94 -13.00 8.19
CA TYR A 76 -4.00 -13.14 9.18
C TYR A 76 -3.44 -13.49 10.57
N GLU A 77 -2.41 -14.34 10.63
CA GLU A 77 -1.71 -14.68 11.87
C GLU A 77 -0.96 -13.46 12.43
N HIS A 78 -0.38 -12.64 11.56
CA HIS A 78 0.24 -11.36 11.95
C HIS A 78 -0.80 -10.38 12.52
N ALA A 79 -1.96 -10.25 11.88
CA ALA A 79 -3.05 -9.41 12.35
C ALA A 79 -3.56 -9.85 13.73
N LEU A 80 -3.71 -11.15 13.97
CA LEU A 80 -4.04 -11.70 15.29
C LEU A 80 -3.00 -11.34 16.36
N ALA A 81 -1.70 -11.42 16.03
CA ALA A 81 -0.64 -11.07 16.96
C ALA A 81 -0.61 -9.55 17.25
N ASN A 82 -0.84 -8.74 16.23
CA ASN A 82 -0.93 -7.28 16.35
C ASN A 82 -2.13 -6.86 17.20
N HIS A 83 -3.24 -7.55 17.06
CA HIS A 83 -4.47 -7.24 17.77
C HIS A 83 -4.28 -7.24 19.31
N VAL A 84 -3.43 -8.13 19.82
CA VAL A 84 -3.06 -8.18 21.26
C VAL A 84 -2.41 -6.88 21.75
N THR A 85 -1.80 -6.10 20.86
CA THR A 85 -1.16 -4.82 21.21
C THR A 85 -2.13 -3.64 21.23
N CYS A 86 -3.36 -3.84 20.76
CA CYS A 86 -4.40 -2.83 20.73
C CYS A 86 -5.23 -2.94 22.01
N ILE A 87 -4.91 -2.12 23.01
CA ILE A 87 -5.46 -2.14 24.39
C ILE A 87 -6.75 -1.31 24.47
#